data_AF-A0AAW3FPM6-F1
#
_entry.id   AF-A0AAW3FPM6-F1
#
_cell.length_a   1.000
_cell.length_b   1.000
_cell.length_c   1.000
_cell.angle_alpha   90.00
_cell.angle_beta   90.00
_cell.angle_gamma   90.00
#
_symmetry.space_group_name_H-M   'P 1'
#
loop_
_entity.id
_entity.type
_entity.pdbx_description
1 polymer ?
#
loop_
_entity_poly.entity_id
_entity_poly.type
_entity_poly.pdbx_seq_one_letter_code
_entity_poly.pdbx_strand_id
1 'polypeptide(L)' 'MEFENVREALKFLLEYNDTTLNPNLKSRVNGGKWEPSTVSEVQATNYDALAQAADMLGMSDLYLNEQPA' A
#
# COMPACT_ATOMS: atom_id res chain seq x y z
N MET A 1 5.53 -6.03 3.60
CA MET A 1 4.35 -6.78 3.13
C MET A 1 4.80 -7.47 1.86
N GLU A 2 4.42 -8.72 1.60
CA GLU A 2 4.82 -9.43 0.37
C GLU A 2 3.60 -10.13 -0.22
N PHE A 3 3.36 -10.00 -1.52
CA PHE A 3 2.25 -10.62 -2.24
C PHE A 3 2.74 -11.75 -3.15
N GLU A 4 1.98 -12.85 -3.25
CA GLU A 4 2.38 -13.98 -4.11
C GLU A 4 2.14 -13.72 -5.60
N ASN A 5 1.14 -12.89 -5.91
CA ASN A 5 0.75 -12.59 -7.28
C ASN A 5 -0.01 -11.24 -7.35
N VAL A 6 -0.13 -10.70 -8.58
CA VAL A 6 -0.77 -9.40 -8.82
C VAL A 6 -2.22 -9.33 -8.31
N ARG A 7 -2.95 -10.44 -8.33
CA ARG A 7 -4.34 -10.48 -7.86
C ARG A 7 -4.41 -10.21 -6.36
N GLU A 8 -3.46 -10.70 -5.57
CA GLU A 8 -3.40 -10.44 -4.14
C GLU A 8 -3.08 -8.99 -3.83
N ALA A 9 -2.10 -8.40 -4.52
CA ALA A 9 -1.77 -6.99 -4.35
C ALA A 9 -2.96 -6.07 -4.69
N LEU A 10 -3.65 -6.34 -5.82
CA LEU A 10 -4.84 -5.57 -6.22
C LEU A 10 -6.01 -5.78 -5.26
N LYS A 11 -6.23 -7.00 -4.78
CA LYS A 11 -7.26 -7.28 -3.78
C LYS A 11 -6.99 -6.54 -2.48
N PHE A 12 -5.74 -6.56 -2.00
CA PHE A 12 -5.33 -5.79 -0.83
C PHE A 12 -5.61 -4.30 -1.01
N LEU A 13 -5.21 -3.70 -2.14
CA LEU A 13 -5.44 -2.28 -2.42
C LEU A 13 -6.93 -1.93 -2.41
N LEU A 14 -7.79 -2.78 -2.99
CA LEU A 14 -9.23 -2.58 -2.97
C LEU A 14 -9.79 -2.65 -1.55
N GLU A 15 -9.47 -3.71 -0.80
CA GLU A 15 -9.99 -3.89 0.56
C GLU A 15 -9.46 -2.80 1.50
N TYR A 16 -8.16 -2.51 1.46
CA TYR A 16 -7.50 -1.52 2.32
C TYR A 16 -8.08 -0.11 2.13
N ASN A 17 -8.50 0.25 0.92
CA ASN A 17 -9.07 1.57 0.63
C ASN A 17 -10.61 1.60 0.66
N ASP A 18 -11.28 0.47 0.91
CA ASP A 18 -12.73 0.41 1.02
C ASP A 18 -13.18 0.92 2.40
N THR A 19 -13.80 2.11 2.42
CA THR A 19 -14.31 2.73 3.65
C THR A 19 -15.44 1.95 4.33
N THR A 20 -16.12 1.03 3.63
CA THR A 20 -17.13 0.14 4.21
C THR A 20 -16.49 -1.03 4.96
N LEU A 21 -15.37 -1.55 4.44
CA LEU A 21 -14.61 -2.65 5.06
C LEU A 21 -13.64 -2.13 6.13
N ASN A 22 -13.07 -0.94 5.93
CA ASN A 22 -12.06 -0.32 6.77
C ASN A 22 -12.43 1.13 7.15
N PRO A 23 -13.55 1.36 7.86
CA PRO A 23 -14.04 2.71 8.20
C PRO A 23 -13.12 3.48 9.18
N ASN A 24 -12.23 2.77 9.87
CA ASN A 24 -11.32 3.34 10.87
C ASN A 24 -9.93 2.68 10.73
N LEU A 25 -9.27 2.90 9.59
CA LEU A 25 -7.88 2.45 9.41
C LEU A 25 -6.99 2.91 10.55
N LYS A 26 -6.27 1.95 11.13
CA LYS A 26 -5.34 2.17 12.21
C LYS A 26 -4.02 1.50 11.90
N SER A 27 -2.94 2.16 12.26
CA SER A 27 -1.57 1.64 12.24
C SER A 27 -1.08 1.48 13.67
N ARG A 28 -0.10 0.58 13.87
CA ARG A 28 0.62 0.49 15.14
C ARG A 28 1.70 1.55 15.17
N VAL A 29 1.70 2.37 16.20
CA VAL A 29 2.78 3.32 16.49
C VAL A 29 3.80 2.71 17.46
N ASN A 30 5.01 3.27 17.50
CA ASN A 30 6.08 2.85 18.40
C ASN A 30 5.60 2.84 19.86
N GLY A 31 5.49 1.64 20.44
CA GLY A 31 4.83 1.43 21.74
C GLY A 31 3.62 0.48 21.67
N GLY A 32 3.25 0.00 20.47
CA GLY A 32 2.24 -1.05 20.28
C GLY A 32 0.79 -0.57 20.35
N LYS A 33 0.58 0.74 20.54
CA LYS A 33 -0.75 1.36 20.52
C LYS A 33 -1.26 1.46 19.08
N TRP A 34 -2.57 1.25 18.90
CA TRP A 34 -3.26 1.47 17.64
C TRP A 34 -3.79 2.90 17.57
N GLU A 35 -3.39 3.65 16.55
CA GLU A 35 -3.85 5.02 16.31
C GLU A 35 -4.40 5.13 14.88
N PRO A 36 -5.34 6.06 14.60
CA PRO A 36 -5.83 6.29 13.25
C PRO A 36 -4.68 6.57 12.30
N SER A 37 -4.67 5.89 11.15
CA SER A 37 -3.62 6.10 10.15
C SER A 37 -3.72 7.51 9.57
N THR A 38 -2.57 8.16 9.49
CA THR A 38 -2.39 9.42 8.78
C THR A 38 -2.50 9.22 7.28
N VAL A 39 -2.81 10.29 6.55
CA VAL A 39 -2.83 10.28 5.07
C VAL A 39 -1.50 9.78 4.50
N SER A 40 -0.37 10.20 5.08
CA SER A 40 0.96 9.76 4.66
C SER A 40 1.20 8.26 4.84
N GLU A 41 0.72 7.66 5.93
CA GLU A 41 0.85 6.20 6.15
C GLU A 41 0.00 5.40 5.17
N VAL A 42 -1.21 5.87 4.87
CA VAL A 42 -2.09 5.26 3.87
C VAL A 42 -1.46 5.35 2.49
N GLN A 43 -0.92 6.53 2.13
CA GLN A 43 -0.21 6.73 0.86
C GLN A 43 1.01 5.83 0.74
N ALA A 44 1.85 5.73 1.79
CA ALA A 44 3.02 4.85 1.78
C ALA A 44 2.62 3.38 1.60
N THR A 45 1.60 2.91 2.34
CA THR A 45 1.11 1.53 2.24
C THR A 45 0.56 1.23 0.84
N ASN A 46 -0.20 2.17 0.27
CA ASN A 46 -0.71 2.03 -1.10
C ASN A 46 0.43 2.01 -2.12
N TYR A 47 1.42 2.88 -1.96
CA TYR A 47 2.55 2.98 -2.87
C TYR A 47 3.39 1.70 -2.87
N ASP A 48 3.68 1.14 -1.69
CA ASP A 48 4.41 -0.13 -1.57
C ASP A 48 3.67 -1.28 -2.28
N ALA A 49 2.34 -1.38 -2.11
CA ALA A 49 1.54 -2.39 -2.77
C ALA A 49 1.44 -2.19 -4.30
N LEU A 50 1.36 -0.94 -4.75
CA LEU A 50 1.40 -0.60 -6.18
C LEU A 50 2.75 -0.92 -6.81
N ALA A 51 3.86 -0.62 -6.13
CA ALA A 51 5.21 -0.95 -6.60
C ALA A 51 5.40 -2.46 -6.75
N GLN A 52 4.98 -3.26 -5.76
CA GLN A 52 5.01 -4.72 -5.87
C GLN A 52 4.11 -5.24 -7.01
N ALA A 53 2.92 -4.67 -7.19
CA ALA A 53 2.06 -5.01 -8.32
C ALA A 53 2.73 -4.68 -9.67
N ALA A 54 3.41 -3.54 -9.77
CA ALA A 54 4.16 -3.15 -10.95
C ALA A 54 5.34 -4.11 -11.21
N ASP A 55 6.09 -4.50 -10.18
CA ASP A 55 7.19 -5.48 -10.30
C ASP A 55 6.69 -6.83 -10.83
N MET A 56 5.59 -7.34 -10.28
CA MET A 56 4.99 -8.60 -10.73
C MET A 56 4.50 -8.56 -12.18
N LEU A 57 4.22 -7.37 -12.70
CA LEU A 57 3.82 -7.15 -14.09
C LEU A 57 5.01 -6.80 -15.01
N GLY A 58 6.23 -6.67 -14.48
CA GLY A 58 7.39 -6.20 -15.23
C GLY A 58 7.33 -4.71 -15.60
N MET A 59 6.62 -3.91 -14.81
CA MET A 59 6.35 -2.48 -15.01
C MET A 59 7.05 -1.61 -13.95
N SER A 60 8.21 -2.03 -13.45
CA SER A 60 8.96 -1.30 -12.41
C SER A 60 9.39 0.10 -12.87
N ASP A 61 9.41 0.36 -14.17
CA ASP A 61 9.67 1.67 -14.76
C ASP A 61 8.72 2.76 -14.26
N LEU A 62 7.48 2.39 -13.89
CA LEU A 62 6.45 3.30 -13.39
C LEU A 62 6.86 4.08 -12.14
N TYR A 63 7.78 3.53 -11.34
CA TYR A 63 8.17 4.14 -10.07
C TYR A 63 9.69 4.30 -9.90
N LEU A 64 10.49 3.62 -10.74
CA LEU A 64 11.95 3.74 -10.73
C LEU A 64 12.44 4.95 -11.54
N ASN A 65 11.74 5.35 -12.60
CA ASN A 65 12.18 6.42 -13.50
C ASN A 65 11.67 7.82 -13.08
N GLU A 66 10.85 7.91 -12.04
CA GLU A 66 10.33 9.18 -11.52
C GLU A 66 11.21 9.83 -10.43
N GLN A 67 12.46 9.38 -10.25
CA GLN A 67 13.41 10.15 -9.44
C GLN A 67 13.74 11.46 -10.18
N PRO A 68 13.40 12.64 -9.63
CA PRO A 68 13.84 13.89 -10.22
C PRO A 68 15.37 13.93 -10.19
N ALA A 69 15.96 14.43 -11.29
CA ALA A 69 17.38 14.75 -11.35
C ALA A 69 17.79 15.77 -10.28
#